data_AF-A0A5R2N0Q8-F1
#
_entry.id   AF-A0A5R2N0Q8-F1
#
_cell.length_a   1.000
_cell.length_b   1.000
_cell.length_c   1.000
_cell.angle_alpha   90.00
_cell.angle_beta   90.00
_cell.angle_gamma   90.00
#
_symmetry.space_group_name_H-M   'P 1'
#
loop_
_entity.id
_entity.type
_entity.pdbx_description
1 polymer ?
#
loop_
_entity_poly.entity_id
_entity_poly.type
_entity_poly.pdbx_seq_one_letter_code
_entity_poly.pdbx_strand_id
1 'polypeptide(L)'
;MSGLAMPKPDADTLRRRSEIVADMRIIVPGEGVVDTANEMRAFESDGLTAYRQVPLVVVLPETVAQVSRVLKYCNDRNIRVVPRGSGTSLSGGALPLEDA
;
A
#
# COMPACT_ATOMS: atom_id res chain seq x y z
N MET A 1 26.77 9.39 0.65
CA MET A 1 25.91 8.66 -0.30
C MET A 1 24.55 9.31 -0.25
N SER A 2 24.10 10.00 -1.31
CA SER A 2 22.69 10.43 -1.34
C SER A 2 21.84 9.18 -1.48
N GLY A 3 20.95 8.94 -0.50
CA GLY A 3 19.97 7.86 -0.60
C GLY A 3 19.10 7.99 -1.84
N LEU A 4 18.40 6.91 -2.19
CA LEU A 4 17.39 6.93 -3.23
C LEU A 4 16.37 8.04 -2.94
N ALA A 5 16.13 8.93 -3.91
CA ALA A 5 15.10 9.95 -3.79
C ALA A 5 13.73 9.32 -4.07
N MET A 6 12.98 9.04 -2.99
CA MET A 6 11.59 8.57 -3.08
C MET A 6 10.64 9.75 -3.35
N PRO A 7 9.47 9.51 -3.97
CA PRO A 7 8.40 10.50 -4.03
C PRO A 7 8.08 11.05 -2.63
N LYS A 8 7.90 12.36 -2.52
CA LYS A 8 7.49 12.96 -1.24
C LYS A 8 6.14 12.38 -0.80
N PRO A 9 5.99 11.92 0.46
CA PRO A 9 4.71 11.50 0.99
C PRO A 9 3.72 12.66 1.08
N ASP A 10 2.44 12.37 0.86
CA ASP A 10 1.33 13.25 1.21
C ASP A 10 1.03 13.11 2.71
N ALA A 11 1.37 14.16 3.46
CA ALA A 11 1.16 14.22 4.91
C ALA A 11 -0.32 14.10 5.30
N ASP A 12 -1.26 14.49 4.44
CA ASP A 12 -2.70 14.44 4.72
C ASP A 12 -3.22 13.00 4.65
N THR A 13 -2.70 12.23 3.71
CA THR A 13 -2.97 10.78 3.60
C THR A 13 -2.39 10.03 4.80
N LEU A 14 -1.16 10.34 5.23
CA LEU A 14 -0.56 9.75 6.42
C LEU A 14 -1.38 10.02 7.70
N ARG A 15 -1.89 11.25 7.88
CA ARG A 15 -2.72 11.61 9.05
C ARG A 15 -4.06 10.86 9.09
N ARG A 16 -4.59 10.47 7.93
CA ARG A 16 -5.87 9.74 7.81
C ARG A 16 -5.71 8.22 7.84
N ARG A 17 -4.51 7.69 8.11
CA ARG A 17 -4.23 6.24 8.06
C ARG A 17 -5.24 5.39 8.82
N SER A 18 -5.62 5.77 10.03
CA SER A 18 -6.57 4.99 10.85
C SER A 18 -7.97 4.92 10.23
N GLU A 19 -8.45 6.02 9.64
CA GLU A 19 -9.71 6.07 8.90
C GLU A 19 -9.64 5.18 7.65
N ILE A 20 -8.56 5.31 6.86
CA ILE A 20 -8.35 4.53 5.64
C ILE A 20 -8.37 3.03 5.96
N VAL A 21 -7.64 2.60 7.00
CA VAL A 21 -7.61 1.19 7.43
C VAL A 21 -9.00 0.70 7.85
N ALA A 22 -9.76 1.51 8.60
CA ALA A 22 -11.11 1.15 9.01
C ALA A 22 -12.04 0.97 7.80
N ASP A 23 -11.97 1.89 6.82
CA ASP A 23 -12.75 1.81 5.58
C ASP A 23 -12.35 0.61 4.72
N MET A 24 -11.05 0.29 4.63
CA MET A 24 -10.58 -0.90 3.93
C MET A 24 -11.15 -2.19 4.53
N ARG A 25 -11.27 -2.27 5.87
CA ARG A 25 -11.86 -3.45 6.55
C ARG A 25 -13.36 -3.61 6.27
N ILE A 26 -14.06 -2.54 5.93
CA ILE A 26 -15.46 -2.60 5.47
C ILE A 26 -15.51 -3.17 4.04
N ILE A 27 -14.59 -2.76 3.17
CA ILE A 27 -14.56 -3.18 1.76
C ILE A 27 -14.07 -4.62 1.61
N VAL A 28 -13.01 -4.98 2.35
CA VAL A 28 -12.32 -6.28 2.37
C VAL A 28 -12.33 -6.81 3.81
N PRO A 29 -13.40 -7.51 4.22
CA PRO A 29 -13.53 -8.02 5.58
C PRO A 29 -12.61 -9.23 5.83
N GLY A 30 -12.42 -9.58 7.10
CA GLY A 30 -11.56 -10.69 7.51
C GLY A 30 -10.09 -10.29 7.61
N GLU A 31 -9.20 -11.14 7.11
CA GLU A 31 -7.74 -10.97 7.20
C GLU A 31 -7.14 -10.21 6.00
N GLY A 32 -7.97 -9.72 5.08
CA GLY A 32 -7.52 -9.07 3.85
C GLY A 32 -7.00 -7.63 4.01
N VAL A 33 -6.85 -7.12 5.24
CA VAL A 33 -6.26 -5.80 5.52
C VAL A 33 -5.14 -5.96 6.54
N VAL A 34 -3.91 -5.71 6.08
CA VAL A 34 -2.69 -5.81 6.88
C VAL A 34 -2.22 -4.39 7.23
N ASP A 35 -2.33 -4.03 8.50
CA ASP A 35 -2.02 -2.69 9.02
C ASP A 35 -1.05 -2.71 10.21
N THR A 36 -0.57 -3.88 10.64
CA THR A 36 0.42 -3.95 11.71
C THR A 36 1.81 -3.68 11.15
N ALA A 37 2.63 -2.97 11.94
CA ALA A 37 3.97 -2.59 11.50
C ALA A 37 4.87 -3.81 11.18
N ASN A 38 4.64 -4.96 11.83
CA ASN A 38 5.45 -6.15 11.62
C ASN A 38 5.04 -6.91 10.35
N GLU A 39 3.75 -7.07 10.10
CA GLU A 39 3.26 -7.81 8.93
C GLU A 39 3.48 -7.02 7.64
N MET A 40 3.32 -5.69 7.68
CA MET A 40 3.58 -4.83 6.52
C MET A 40 5.03 -4.89 6.02
N ARG A 41 6.00 -5.27 6.87
CA ARG A 41 7.41 -5.46 6.45
C ARG A 41 7.58 -6.56 5.42
N ALA A 42 6.67 -7.55 5.36
CA ALA A 42 6.70 -8.56 4.30
C ALA A 42 6.49 -7.94 2.89
N PHE A 43 6.00 -6.70 2.82
CA PHE A 43 5.70 -5.97 1.60
C PHE A 43 6.60 -4.76 1.38
N GLU A 44 7.63 -4.54 2.23
CA GLU A 44 8.43 -3.31 2.19
C GLU A 44 9.32 -3.18 0.95
N SER A 45 9.60 -4.28 0.25
CA SER A 45 10.33 -4.30 -1.02
C SER A 45 9.64 -5.18 -2.06
N ASP A 46 10.07 -5.02 -3.31
CA ASP A 46 9.89 -6.04 -4.34
C ASP A 46 11.16 -6.91 -4.46
N GLY A 47 11.40 -7.51 -5.63
CA GLY A 47 12.59 -8.34 -5.89
C GLY A 47 13.89 -7.52 -5.92
N LEU A 48 13.82 -6.19 -6.04
CA LEU A 48 14.96 -5.28 -5.93
C LEU A 48 15.15 -4.86 -4.47
N THR A 49 15.56 -5.81 -3.62
CA THR A 49 15.61 -5.68 -2.15
C THR A 49 16.57 -4.61 -1.62
N ALA A 50 17.42 -4.03 -2.47
CA ALA A 50 18.24 -2.88 -2.13
C ALA A 50 17.40 -1.63 -1.78
N TYR A 51 16.15 -1.57 -2.25
CA TYR A 51 15.21 -0.49 -1.96
C TYR A 51 14.01 -1.03 -1.19
N ARG A 52 13.61 -0.27 -0.16
CA ARG A 52 12.50 -0.62 0.70
C ARG A 52 11.83 0.60 1.28
N GLN A 53 10.53 0.48 1.51
CA GLN A 53 9.67 1.46 2.13
C GLN A 53 8.52 0.71 2.82
N VAL A 54 8.16 1.04 4.05
CA VAL A 54 6.97 0.44 4.66
C VAL A 54 5.73 1.09 4.03
N PRO A 55 4.74 0.30 3.55
CA PRO A 55 3.51 0.85 2.97
C PRO A 55 2.61 1.51 4.02
N LEU A 56 1.62 2.28 3.56
CA LEU A 56 0.57 2.85 4.40
C LEU A 56 -0.29 1.75 5.03
N VAL A 57 -0.75 0.82 4.19
CA VAL A 57 -1.57 -0.36 4.49
C VAL A 57 -1.48 -1.33 3.31
N VAL A 58 -1.61 -2.64 3.55
CA VAL A 58 -1.72 -3.62 2.47
C VAL A 58 -3.14 -4.19 2.45
N VAL A 59 -3.75 -4.23 1.27
CA VAL A 59 -5.10 -4.76 1.06
C VAL A 59 -5.04 -5.93 0.08
N LEU A 60 -5.59 -7.07 0.48
CA LEU A 60 -5.58 -8.34 -0.23
C LEU A 60 -7.01 -8.72 -0.65
N PRO A 61 -7.58 -8.08 -1.68
CA PRO A 61 -8.91 -8.39 -2.16
C PRO A 61 -8.95 -9.74 -2.88
N GLU A 62 -10.03 -10.50 -2.71
CA GLU A 62 -10.24 -11.81 -3.34
C GLU A 62 -11.23 -11.76 -4.52
N THR A 63 -11.93 -10.63 -4.68
CA THR A 63 -12.95 -10.46 -5.72
C THR A 63 -12.74 -9.18 -6.52
N VAL A 64 -13.16 -9.20 -7.79
CA VAL A 64 -13.16 -8.01 -8.66
C VAL A 64 -14.00 -6.87 -8.06
N ALA A 65 -15.10 -7.19 -7.37
CA ALA A 65 -15.93 -6.20 -6.70
C ALA A 65 -15.20 -5.49 -5.56
N GLN A 66 -14.38 -6.20 -4.78
CA GLN A 66 -13.53 -5.60 -3.76
C GLN A 66 -12.46 -4.69 -4.38
N VAL A 67 -11.74 -5.17 -5.41
CA VAL A 67 -10.74 -4.38 -6.14
C VAL A 67 -11.35 -3.07 -6.64
N SER A 68 -12.51 -3.15 -7.31
CA SER A 68 -13.21 -1.98 -7.84
C SER A 68 -13.58 -0.97 -6.75
N ARG A 69 -14.10 -1.45 -5.60
CA ARG A 69 -14.43 -0.57 -4.47
C ARG A 69 -13.21 0.07 -3.82
N VAL A 70 -12.10 -0.67 -3.65
CA VAL A 70 -10.83 -0.13 -3.14
C VAL A 70 -10.31 0.96 -4.06
N LEU A 71 -10.19 0.67 -5.37
CA LEU A 71 -9.69 1.64 -6.34
C LEU A 71 -10.59 2.88 -6.43
N LYS A 72 -11.92 2.70 -6.39
CA LYS A 72 -12.85 3.83 -6.33
C LYS A 72 -12.64 4.67 -5.07
N TYR A 73 -12.53 4.04 -3.90
CA TYR A 73 -12.29 4.74 -2.63
C TYR A 73 -11.01 5.57 -2.68
N CYS A 74 -9.91 4.98 -3.14
CA CYS A 74 -8.61 5.66 -3.23
C CYS A 74 -8.67 6.82 -4.24
N ASN A 75 -9.28 6.60 -5.41
CA ASN A 75 -9.45 7.64 -6.42
C ASN A 75 -10.27 8.83 -5.91
N ASP A 76 -11.40 8.57 -5.25
CA ASP A 76 -12.28 9.62 -4.71
C ASP A 76 -11.58 10.46 -3.61
N ARG A 77 -10.51 9.94 -2.99
CA ARG A 77 -9.76 10.57 -1.88
C ARG A 77 -8.35 10.99 -2.24
N ASN A 78 -7.95 10.84 -3.51
CA ASN A 78 -6.60 11.07 -4.01
C ASN A 78 -5.49 10.28 -3.28
N ILE A 79 -5.80 9.06 -2.87
CA ILE A 79 -4.83 8.15 -2.25
C ILE A 79 -4.10 7.38 -3.35
N ARG A 80 -2.76 7.36 -3.28
CA ARG A 80 -1.93 6.59 -4.20
C ARG A 80 -2.15 5.09 -3.98
N VAL A 81 -1.96 4.30 -5.02
CA VAL A 81 -2.06 2.84 -4.99
C VAL A 81 -0.85 2.26 -5.70
N VAL A 82 -0.22 1.26 -5.10
CA VAL A 82 0.83 0.44 -5.72
C VAL A 82 0.27 -0.97 -5.97
N PRO A 83 -0.13 -1.30 -7.22
CA PRO A 83 -0.57 -2.65 -7.55
C PRO A 83 0.58 -3.65 -7.37
N ARG A 84 0.31 -4.77 -6.69
CA ARG A 84 1.30 -5.81 -6.42
C ARG A 84 0.72 -7.19 -6.72
N GLY A 85 1.44 -7.96 -7.53
CA GLY A 85 1.24 -9.41 -7.68
C GLY A 85 2.10 -10.18 -6.68
N SER A 86 3.04 -11.00 -7.17
CA SER A 86 4.03 -11.70 -6.33
C SER A 86 5.07 -10.77 -5.69
N GLY A 87 5.25 -9.55 -6.22
CA GLY A 87 6.28 -8.62 -5.77
C GLY A 87 7.71 -8.99 -6.19
N THR A 88 7.89 -9.75 -7.28
CA THR A 88 9.22 -10.20 -7.74
C THR A 88 9.87 -9.28 -8.78
N SER A 89 9.38 -8.05 -8.95
CA SER A 89 9.95 -7.09 -9.90
C SER A 89 11.39 -6.74 -9.52
N LEU A 90 12.26 -6.56 -10.52
CA LEU A 90 13.67 -6.15 -10.33
C LEU A 90 13.91 -4.68 -10.70
N SER A 91 12.84 -3.90 -10.89
CA SER A 91 12.91 -2.50 -11.30
C SER A 91 12.24 -1.52 -10.33
N GLY A 92 11.72 -1.99 -9.19
CA GLY A 92 10.96 -1.17 -8.25
C GLY A 92 9.47 -1.04 -8.61
N GLY A 93 8.97 -1.82 -9.58
CA GLY A 93 7.59 -1.72 -10.07
C GLY A 93 6.52 -2.10 -9.04
N ALA A 94 6.89 -2.79 -7.96
CA ALA A 94 6.01 -3.11 -6.83
C ALA A 94 6.56 -2.57 -5.50
N LEU A 95 7.49 -1.61 -5.54
CA LEU A 95 8.00 -0.92 -4.36
C LEU A 95 6.90 0.03 -3.82
N PRO A 96 6.45 -0.15 -2.57
CA PRO A 96 5.44 0.72 -1.98
C PRO A 96 5.95 2.15 -1.75
N LEU A 97 5.00 3.05 -1.51
CA LEU A 97 5.26 4.41 -1.03
C LEU A 97 4.78 4.51 0.42
N GLU A 98 5.31 5.49 1.17
CA GLU A 98 4.95 5.65 2.59
C GLU A 98 3.45 5.93 2.82
N ASP A 99 2.81 6.55 1.83
CA ASP A 99 1.41 6.96 1.83
C ASP A 99 0.57 6.19 0.79
N ALA A 100 1.02 4.99 0.38
CA ALA A 100 0.33 4.10 -0.54
C ALA A 100 0.29 2.65 -0.03
#